data_AF-A0A3N9PH76-F1
#
_entry.id   AF-A0A3N9PH76-F1
#
_cell.length_a   1.000
_cell.length_b   1.000
_cell.length_c   1.000
_cell.angle_alpha   90.00
_cell.angle_beta   90.00
_cell.angle_gamma   90.00
#
_symmetry.space_group_name_H-M   'P 1'
#
loop_
_entity.id
_entity.type
_entity.pdbx_description
1 polymer ?
#
loop_
_entity_poly.entity_id
_entity_poly.type
_entity_poly.pdbx_seq_one_letter_code
_entity_poly.pdbx_strand_id
1 'polypeptide(L)'
;MSQEQESIGLFKKYLAGNNIFKNREVLRHSYRPQILPHRRPQIDQMASILAPSLKNETPSNILLYGKTGTGKTAVVRYVGSELENAGSHMGTSCRVVHINCESIDTQYRVLAQISKSLTNDDEVASDKV
;
A
#
# COMPACT_ATOMS: atom_id res chain seq x y z
N MET A 1 2.12 -41.24 21.24
CA MET A 1 2.65 -39.95 20.75
C MET A 1 2.84 -40.06 19.24
N SER A 2 1.75 -40.25 18.49
CA SER A 2 1.82 -40.86 17.16
C SER A 2 0.80 -40.27 16.19
N GLN A 3 0.76 -38.94 16.00
CA GLN A 3 -0.08 -38.29 14.98
C GLN A 3 0.51 -36.93 14.55
N GLU A 4 1.56 -36.91 13.73
CA GLU A 4 2.00 -35.64 13.10
C GLU A 4 2.73 -35.79 11.75
N GLN A 5 2.90 -37.01 11.22
CA GLN A 5 3.74 -37.24 10.03
C GLN A 5 2.99 -37.32 8.68
N GLU A 6 1.65 -37.33 8.66
CA GLU A 6 0.87 -37.61 7.44
C GLU A 6 0.62 -36.41 6.51
N SER A 7 0.81 -35.17 6.97
CA SER A 7 0.42 -33.97 6.21
C SER A 7 1.43 -33.51 5.14
N ILE A 8 2.68 -33.99 5.19
CA ILE A 8 3.74 -33.55 4.26
C ILE A 8 3.72 -34.34 2.94
N GLY A 9 3.01 -35.47 2.86
CA GLY A 9 3.07 -36.42 1.75
C GLY A 9 2.78 -35.82 0.36
N LEU A 10 1.74 -34.97 0.25
CA LEU A 10 1.35 -34.35 -1.02
C LEU A 10 2.36 -33.31 -1.52
N PHE A 11 2.99 -32.58 -0.59
CA PHE A 11 3.81 -31.42 -0.92
C PHE A 11 5.32 -31.72 -0.89
N LYS A 12 5.73 -32.89 -0.40
CA LYS A 12 7.15 -33.29 -0.29
C LYS A 12 7.92 -33.18 -1.60
N LYS A 13 7.31 -33.56 -2.73
CA LYS A 13 7.92 -33.44 -4.07
C LYS A 13 8.10 -31.98 -4.53
N TYR A 14 7.25 -31.08 -4.07
CA TYR A 14 7.28 -29.66 -4.45
C TYR A 14 8.18 -28.82 -3.52
N LEU A 15 8.40 -29.27 -2.29
CA LEU A 15 9.30 -28.64 -1.32
C LEU A 15 10.75 -29.10 -1.48
N ALA A 16 10.98 -30.31 -1.98
CA ALA A 16 12.31 -30.85 -2.28
C ALA A 16 12.77 -30.40 -3.69
N GLY A 17 13.17 -29.15 -3.83
CA GLY A 17 13.72 -28.60 -5.07
C GLY A 17 14.91 -27.67 -4.79
N ASN A 18 15.87 -27.64 -5.72
CA ASN A 18 16.99 -26.68 -5.64
C ASN A 18 16.44 -25.25 -5.82
N ASN A 19 16.52 -24.45 -4.76
CA ASN A 19 16.02 -23.08 -4.76
C ASN A 19 17.09 -22.12 -5.29
N ILE A 20 16.91 -21.63 -6.52
CA ILE A 20 17.73 -20.56 -7.13
C ILE A 20 17.48 -19.22 -6.42
N PHE A 21 16.27 -19.00 -5.92
CA PHE A 21 15.86 -17.75 -5.29
C PHE A 21 15.97 -17.84 -3.76
N LYS A 22 16.64 -16.85 -3.16
CA LYS A 22 16.66 -16.66 -1.70
C LYS A 22 15.30 -16.21 -1.16
N ASN A 23 14.62 -15.29 -1.87
CA ASN A 23 13.26 -14.86 -1.55
C ASN A 23 12.54 -14.43 -2.82
N ARG A 24 11.52 -15.19 -3.23
CA ARG A 24 10.71 -14.91 -4.43
C ARG A 24 9.71 -13.76 -4.22
N GLU A 25 9.34 -13.48 -2.97
CA GLU A 25 8.31 -12.48 -2.65
C GLU A 25 8.75 -11.06 -3.02
N VAL A 26 10.06 -10.79 -3.02
CA VAL A 26 10.66 -9.52 -3.45
C VAL A 26 10.35 -9.19 -4.92
N LEU A 27 10.10 -10.20 -5.75
CA LEU A 27 9.82 -10.02 -7.17
C LEU A 27 8.32 -9.80 -7.46
N ARG A 28 7.43 -9.91 -6.47
CA ARG A 28 6.01 -9.67 -6.69
C ARG A 28 5.74 -8.19 -6.89
N HIS A 29 4.74 -7.87 -7.72
CA HIS A 29 4.28 -6.49 -7.92
C HIS A 29 3.72 -5.83 -6.65
N SER A 30 3.35 -6.62 -5.65
CA SER A 30 2.92 -6.14 -4.33
C SER A 30 4.08 -5.76 -3.43
N TYR A 31 5.31 -6.18 -3.73
CA TYR A 31 6.47 -5.90 -2.91
C TYR A 31 6.82 -4.41 -2.95
N ARG A 32 7.07 -3.84 -1.78
CA ARG A 32 7.45 -2.43 -1.62
C ARG A 32 8.92 -2.36 -1.21
N PRO A 33 9.83 -1.94 -2.09
CA PRO A 33 11.22 -1.73 -1.71
C PRO A 33 11.31 -0.51 -0.79
N GLN A 34 12.24 -0.55 0.18
CA GLN A 34 12.51 0.57 1.06
C GLN A 34 13.21 1.74 0.34
N ILE A 35 13.86 1.46 -0.79
CA ILE A 35 14.64 2.44 -1.55
C ILE A 35 14.21 2.37 -3.01
N LEU A 36 13.84 3.52 -3.58
CA LEU A 36 13.56 3.67 -5.01
C LEU A 36 14.74 4.40 -5.67
N PRO A 37 15.67 3.66 -6.33
CA PRO A 37 16.83 4.28 -6.96
C PRO A 37 16.38 5.23 -8.08
N HIS A 38 17.13 6.32 -8.28
CA HIS A 38 16.87 7.37 -9.28
C HIS A 38 15.52 8.10 -9.15
N ARG A 39 14.81 7.94 -8.04
CA ARG A 39 13.51 8.60 -7.78
C ARG A 39 13.53 9.64 -6.67
N ARG A 40 14.71 9.93 -6.10
CA ARG A 40 14.88 10.94 -5.04
C ARG A 40 14.27 12.30 -5.38
N PRO A 41 14.53 12.91 -6.57
CA PRO A 41 13.96 14.23 -6.87
C PRO A 41 12.43 14.25 -6.86
N GLN A 42 11.78 13.18 -7.34
CA GLN A 42 10.31 13.10 -7.35
C GLN A 42 9.75 12.84 -5.94
N ILE A 43 10.47 12.06 -5.12
CA ILE A 43 10.12 11.83 -3.71
C ILE A 43 10.18 13.16 -2.95
N ASP A 44 11.29 13.89 -3.08
CA ASP A 44 11.51 15.15 -2.36
C ASP A 44 10.49 16.22 -2.79
N GLN A 45 10.17 16.30 -4.08
CA GLN A 45 9.14 17.20 -4.59
C GLN A 45 7.74 16.84 -4.07
N MET A 46 7.39 15.56 -4.03
CA MET A 46 6.09 15.13 -3.51
C MET A 46 6.00 15.36 -1.99
N ALA A 47 7.07 15.06 -1.26
CA ALA A 47 7.17 15.28 0.17
C ALA A 47 7.05 16.77 0.54
N SER A 48 7.68 17.67 -0.23
CA SER A 48 7.59 19.12 0.05
C SER A 48 6.17 19.67 -0.13
N ILE A 49 5.42 19.16 -1.12
CA ILE A 49 4.01 19.53 -1.34
C ILE A 49 3.11 18.98 -0.24
N LEU A 50 3.39 17.77 0.27
CA LEU A 50 2.60 17.12 1.31
C LEU A 50 2.99 17.54 2.73
N ALA A 51 4.18 18.10 2.96
CA ALA A 51 4.66 18.52 4.27
C ALA A 51 3.69 19.40 5.09
N PRO A 52 2.90 20.33 4.50
CA PRO A 52 1.89 21.09 5.24
C PRO A 52 0.86 20.23 5.97
N SER A 53 0.54 19.04 5.43
CA SER A 53 -0.43 18.12 6.07
C SER A 53 0.01 17.64 7.45
N LEU A 54 1.31 17.57 7.72
CA LEU A 54 1.85 17.22 9.04
C LEU A 54 1.61 18.32 10.08
N LYS A 55 1.37 19.56 9.64
CA LYS A 55 1.07 20.73 10.48
C LYS A 55 -0.43 21.03 10.57
N ASN A 56 -1.29 20.11 10.13
CA ASN A 56 -2.74 20.33 9.99
C ASN A 56 -3.13 21.45 9.00
N GLU A 57 -2.25 21.76 8.05
CA GLU A 57 -2.55 22.66 6.94
C GLU A 57 -2.96 21.86 5.70
N THR A 58 -3.78 22.44 4.83
CA THR A 58 -4.22 21.80 3.58
C THR A 58 -3.09 21.76 2.55
N PRO A 59 -2.59 20.58 2.14
CA PRO A 59 -1.59 20.49 1.08
C PRO A 59 -2.18 20.74 -0.30
N SER A 60 -1.34 21.01 -1.30
CA SER A 60 -1.77 21.16 -2.69
C SER A 60 -2.05 19.82 -3.37
N ASN A 61 -3.01 19.80 -4.29
CA ASN A 61 -3.31 18.62 -5.11
C ASN A 61 -2.16 18.29 -6.08
N ILE A 62 -1.88 16.99 -6.26
CA ILE A 62 -0.79 16.51 -7.11
C ILE A 62 -1.37 15.61 -8.22
N LEU A 63 -0.98 15.88 -9.46
CA LEU A 63 -1.27 15.01 -10.61
C LEU A 63 0.04 14.44 -11.17
N LEU A 64 0.16 13.11 -11.21
CA LEU A 64 1.35 12.41 -11.70
C LEU A 64 1.07 11.74 -13.05
N TYR A 65 1.87 12.05 -14.07
CA TYR A 65 1.74 11.48 -15.41
C TYR A 65 3.05 10.83 -15.90
N GLY A 66 2.96 9.95 -16.90
CA GLY A 66 4.11 9.30 -17.54
C GLY A 66 3.82 7.88 -18.00
N LYS A 67 4.75 7.27 -18.73
CA LYS A 67 4.61 5.89 -19.26
C LYS A 67 4.37 4.84 -18.16
N THR A 68 3.75 3.72 -18.50
CA THR A 68 3.60 2.58 -17.58
C THR A 68 4.97 2.01 -17.18
N GLY A 69 5.06 1.38 -16.01
CA GLY A 69 6.32 0.81 -15.52
C GLY A 69 7.36 1.83 -15.02
N THR A 70 7.10 3.15 -15.07
CA THR A 70 8.05 4.16 -14.58
C THR A 70 8.09 4.31 -13.06
N GLY A 71 7.29 3.55 -12.31
CA GLY A 71 7.33 3.57 -10.84
C GLY A 71 6.52 4.68 -10.17
N LYS A 72 5.58 5.33 -10.88
CA LYS A 72 4.66 6.33 -10.30
C LYS A 72 3.94 5.80 -9.05
N THR A 73 3.30 4.63 -9.17
CA THR A 73 2.59 3.98 -8.06
C THR A 73 3.53 3.61 -6.92
N ALA A 74 4.77 3.22 -7.23
CA ALA A 74 5.76 2.88 -6.21
C ALA A 74 6.18 4.12 -5.39
N VAL A 75 6.44 5.25 -6.07
CA VAL A 75 6.78 6.52 -5.42
C VAL A 75 5.64 7.01 -4.54
N VAL A 76 4.41 7.04 -5.05
CA VAL A 76 3.23 7.50 -4.29
C VAL A 76 3.03 6.66 -3.03
N ARG A 77 3.12 5.33 -3.15
CA ARG A 77 2.96 4.44 -2.00
C ARG A 77 4.06 4.61 -0.97
N TYR A 78 5.30 4.81 -1.41
CA TYR A 78 6.44 5.05 -0.52
C TYR A 78 6.28 6.38 0.24
N VAL A 79 6.02 7.48 -0.47
CA VAL A 79 5.81 8.79 0.16
C VAL A 79 4.58 8.76 1.08
N GLY A 80 3.50 8.07 0.69
CA GLY A 80 2.32 7.89 1.52
C GLY A 80 2.63 7.19 2.84
N SER A 81 3.39 6.07 2.82
CA SER A 81 3.78 5.40 4.06
C SER A 81 4.70 6.24 4.93
N GLU A 82 5.63 7.00 4.33
CA GLU A 82 6.49 7.91 5.08
C GLU A 82 5.68 9.06 5.72
N LEU A 83 4.63 9.53 5.04
CA LEU A 83 3.73 10.55 5.57
C LEU A 83 2.96 10.05 6.80
N GLU A 84 2.42 8.83 6.75
CA GLU A 84 1.74 8.20 7.89
C GLU A 84 2.69 7.97 9.08
N ASN A 85 3.92 7.50 8.79
CA ASN A 85 4.97 7.33 9.80
C ASN A 85 5.34 8.68 10.45
N ALA A 86 5.59 9.71 9.64
CA ALA A 86 5.93 11.04 10.13
C ALA A 86 4.79 11.66 10.95
N GLY A 87 3.53 11.50 10.50
CA GLY A 87 2.35 11.95 11.25
C GLY A 87 2.28 11.30 12.63
N SER A 88 2.49 9.98 12.70
CA SER A 88 2.51 9.22 13.95
C SER A 88 3.58 9.73 14.93
N HIS A 89 4.76 10.13 14.43
CA HIS A 89 5.82 10.70 15.26
C HIS A 89 5.55 12.13 15.73
N MET A 90 4.84 12.93 14.92
CA MET A 90 4.52 14.33 15.23
C MET A 90 3.24 14.49 16.04
N GLY A 91 2.50 13.41 16.30
CA GLY A 91 1.20 13.46 16.97
C GLY A 91 0.07 13.97 16.07
N THR A 92 0.27 13.98 14.75
CA THR A 92 -0.73 14.38 13.76
C THR A 92 -1.32 13.13 13.09
N SER A 93 -2.65 13.01 13.08
CA SER A 93 -3.31 11.89 12.41
C SER A 93 -3.33 12.11 10.89
N CYS A 94 -2.40 11.47 10.18
CA CYS A 94 -2.38 11.41 8.72
C CYS A 94 -2.76 10.00 8.26
N ARG A 95 -3.81 9.88 7.44
CA ARG A 95 -4.26 8.61 6.86
C ARG A 95 -4.19 8.67 5.35
N VAL A 96 -3.59 7.67 4.72
CA VAL A 96 -3.44 7.56 3.28
C VAL A 96 -4.33 6.46 2.74
N VAL A 97 -5.31 6.84 1.92
CA VAL A 97 -6.23 5.90 1.27
C VAL A 97 -5.80 5.70 -0.18
N HIS A 98 -5.50 4.46 -0.54
CA HIS A 98 -5.13 4.09 -1.92
C HIS A 98 -6.29 3.41 -2.65
N ILE A 99 -6.73 3.99 -3.76
CA ILE A 99 -7.80 3.45 -4.61
C ILE A 99 -7.24 3.15 -5.99
N ASN A 100 -7.42 1.91 -6.47
CA ASN A 100 -7.08 1.53 -7.83
C ASN A 100 -8.31 1.64 -8.74
N CYS A 101 -8.38 2.72 -9.51
CA CYS A 101 -9.50 2.96 -10.43
C CYS A 101 -9.53 1.99 -11.64
N GLU A 102 -8.48 1.20 -11.88
CA GLU A 102 -8.52 0.12 -12.89
C GLU A 102 -9.37 -1.07 -12.41
N SER A 103 -9.45 -1.29 -11.10
CA SER A 103 -10.26 -2.37 -10.50
C SER A 103 -11.62 -1.87 -9.99
N ILE A 104 -11.68 -0.60 -9.59
CA ILE A 104 -12.89 0.09 -9.13
C ILE A 104 -13.22 1.18 -10.14
N ASP A 105 -14.05 0.83 -11.10
CA ASP A 105 -14.26 1.58 -12.35
C ASP A 105 -15.56 2.39 -12.39
N THR A 106 -16.38 2.32 -11.34
CA THR A 106 -17.60 3.13 -11.23
C THR A 106 -17.45 4.23 -10.18
N GLN A 107 -18.02 5.39 -10.48
CA GLN A 107 -18.03 6.55 -9.57
C GLN A 107 -18.59 6.18 -8.19
N TYR A 108 -19.67 5.39 -8.17
CA TYR A 108 -20.28 4.88 -6.96
C TYR A 108 -19.30 4.05 -6.11
N ARG A 109 -18.60 3.08 -6.72
CA ARG A 109 -17.68 2.20 -5.97
C ARG A 109 -16.45 2.96 -5.46
N VAL A 110 -15.99 3.99 -6.16
CA VAL A 110 -14.91 4.85 -5.67
C VAL A 110 -15.36 5.58 -4.40
N LEU A 111 -16.53 6.22 -4.41
CA LEU A 111 -17.06 6.92 -3.24
C LEU A 111 -17.33 5.96 -2.07
N ALA A 112 -17.91 4.79 -2.35
CA ALA A 112 -18.12 3.75 -1.35
C ALA A 112 -16.81 3.28 -0.72
N GLN A 113 -15.75 3.09 -1.53
CA GLN A 113 -14.44 2.69 -1.04
C GLN A 113 -13.77 3.79 -0.20
N ILE A 114 -13.92 5.06 -0.58
CA ILE A 114 -13.44 6.19 0.24
C ILE A 114 -14.17 6.17 1.59
N SER A 115 -15.51 6.10 1.58
CA SER A 115 -16.33 6.08 2.79
C SER A 115 -15.93 4.94 3.72
N LYS A 116 -15.87 3.71 3.19
CA LYS A 116 -15.39 2.53 3.93
C LYS A 116 -13.96 2.69 4.45
N SER A 117 -13.10 3.41 3.73
CA SER A 117 -11.72 3.67 4.15
C SER A 117 -11.59 4.85 5.10
N LEU A 118 -12.67 5.53 5.50
CA LEU A 118 -12.63 6.61 6.48
C LEU A 118 -13.34 6.18 7.77
N THR A 119 -14.47 5.49 7.62
CA THR A 119 -15.22 4.92 8.73
C THR A 119 -14.57 3.60 9.16
N ASN A 120 -14.23 3.44 10.43
CA ASN A 120 -13.75 2.15 10.96
C ASN A 120 -14.90 1.16 11.22
N ASP A 121 -16.11 1.45 10.71
CA ASP A 121 -17.33 0.67 10.95
C ASP A 121 -17.40 -0.53 10.00
N ASP A 122 -16.57 -1.54 10.26
CA ASP A 122 -16.91 -2.93 9.88
C ASP A 122 -17.78 -3.60 10.98
N GLU A 123 -18.17 -2.89 12.06
CA GLU A 123 -18.96 -3.46 13.17
C GLU A 123 -20.48 -3.23 13.13
N VAL A 124 -21.01 -2.32 12.29
CA VAL A 124 -22.45 -2.06 12.27
C VAL A 124 -23.06 -2.53 10.95
N ALA A 125 -23.68 -3.70 11.00
CA ALA A 125 -24.59 -4.15 9.96
C ALA A 125 -25.67 -3.07 9.72
N SER A 126 -25.86 -2.69 8.46
CA SER A 126 -26.77 -1.63 8.03
C SER A 126 -28.26 -1.92 8.31
N ASP A 127 -28.60 -3.07 8.89
CA ASP A 127 -29.96 -3.53 9.18
C ASP A 127 -30.45 -3.16 10.60
N LYS A 128 -29.85 -2.14 11.23
CA LYS A 128 -30.39 -1.56 12.47
C LYS A 128 -30.63 -0.06 12.33
N VAL A 129 -31.67 0.27 11.57
CA VAL A 129 -32.47 1.50 11.75
C VAL A 129 -33.93 1.12 11.62
#